data_AF-A0A8T5U1V2-F1
#
_entry.id   AF-A0A8T5U1V2-F1
#
_cell.length_a   1.000
_cell.length_b   1.000
_cell.length_c   1.000
_cell.angle_alpha   90.00
_cell.angle_beta   90.00
_cell.angle_gamma   90.00
#
_symmetry.space_group_name_H-M   'P 1'
#
loop_
_entity.id
_entity.type
_entity.pdbx_description
1 polymer ?
#
loop_
_entity_poly.entity_id
_entity_poly.type
_entity_poly.pdbx_seq_one_letter_code
_entity_poly.pdbx_strand_id
1 'polypeptide(L)'
;KFLDQEDKILKDYLKIFKDLGVTMIVNNKDVSDKFGAYLAKEGIAAVKNLSESDMKAVTKAIGANTVDDLHSLSEEDLGFAETVKFEKLAKDEYVLFTGCKNPKSVSILLKGGLDKVLSSAEIALNDVLSVVAKVMDTKEVVAGGGAIYIELAKNLREFANKISGKEQLAVNAFAIAFEEIPKTLIKNAGLDEIENMTELRAAHKTESDKWQGIDTITNEIGNNFEKGIIEPAALIKHVIKAGSELANLILRVDRIISAKGSRPPGLG
;
A
#
# COMPACT_ATOMS: atom_id res chain seq x y z
N LYS A 1 9.61 -54.47 -5.40
CA LYS A 1 8.94 -54.10 -6.68
C LYS A 1 8.37 -52.69 -6.66
N PHE A 2 7.42 -52.34 -5.78
CA PHE A 2 6.91 -50.95 -5.70
C PHE A 2 7.94 -49.95 -5.12
N LEU A 3 8.61 -50.30 -4.02
CA LEU A 3 9.64 -49.46 -3.41
C LEU A 3 10.84 -49.19 -4.35
N ASP A 4 11.19 -50.17 -5.18
CA ASP A 4 12.29 -50.03 -6.16
C ASP A 4 11.92 -49.08 -7.32
N GLN A 5 10.64 -49.05 -7.71
CA GLN A 5 10.13 -48.15 -8.73
C GLN A 5 10.03 -46.71 -8.20
N GLU A 6 9.57 -46.54 -6.96
CA GLU A 6 9.54 -45.23 -6.29
C GLU A 6 10.96 -44.65 -6.14
N ASP A 7 11.93 -45.47 -5.72
CA ASP A 7 13.33 -45.04 -5.65
C ASP A 7 13.92 -44.63 -7.00
N LYS A 8 13.50 -45.30 -8.07
CA LYS A 8 13.92 -44.94 -9.42
C LYS A 8 13.39 -43.56 -9.82
N ILE A 9 12.10 -43.31 -9.60
CA ILE A 9 11.47 -42.01 -9.90
C ILE A 9 12.15 -40.87 -9.14
N LEU A 10 12.40 -41.04 -7.84
CA LEU A 10 13.08 -40.01 -7.04
C LEU A 10 14.50 -39.73 -7.54
N LYS A 11 15.24 -40.76 -7.96
CA LYS A 11 16.58 -40.59 -8.55
C LYS A 11 16.53 -39.92 -9.92
N ASP A 12 15.51 -40.20 -10.71
CA ASP A 12 15.30 -39.55 -12.00
C ASP A 12 15.03 -38.04 -11.80
N TYR A 13 14.20 -37.65 -10.83
CA TYR A 13 14.00 -36.24 -10.47
C TYR A 13 15.27 -35.57 -9.95
N LEU A 14 16.03 -36.26 -9.09
CA LEU A 14 17.31 -35.75 -8.60
C LEU A 14 18.28 -35.47 -9.75
N LYS A 15 18.30 -36.35 -10.76
CA LYS A 15 19.13 -36.16 -11.95
C LYS A 15 18.73 -34.90 -12.71
N ILE A 16 17.44 -34.66 -12.92
CA ILE A 16 16.94 -33.42 -13.58
C ILE A 16 17.46 -32.18 -12.85
N PHE A 17 17.33 -32.14 -11.51
CA PHE A 17 17.82 -31.00 -10.73
C PHE A 17 19.33 -30.78 -10.84
N LYS A 18 20.12 -31.87 -10.85
CA LYS A 18 21.57 -31.80 -11.02
C LYS A 18 21.99 -31.33 -12.41
N ASP A 19 21.36 -31.88 -13.44
CA ASP A 19 21.66 -31.54 -14.83
C ASP A 19 21.36 -30.05 -15.09
N LEU A 20 20.37 -29.48 -14.41
CA LEU A 20 20.01 -28.06 -14.44
C LEU A 20 20.73 -27.18 -13.42
N GLY A 21 21.59 -27.75 -12.55
CA GLY A 21 22.34 -26.99 -11.55
C GLY A 21 21.50 -26.36 -10.43
N VAL A 22 20.34 -26.95 -10.10
CA VAL A 22 19.44 -26.45 -9.05
C VAL A 22 20.05 -26.67 -7.67
N THR A 23 20.13 -25.60 -6.87
CA THR A 23 20.67 -25.63 -5.50
C THR A 23 19.62 -25.43 -4.41
N MET A 24 18.43 -24.94 -4.77
CA MET A 24 17.32 -24.70 -3.85
C MET A 24 15.99 -25.03 -4.53
N ILE A 25 15.18 -25.85 -3.86
CA ILE A 25 13.83 -26.21 -4.27
C ILE A 25 12.83 -25.51 -3.36
N VAL A 26 11.78 -24.94 -3.94
CA VAL A 26 10.70 -24.31 -3.20
C VAL A 26 9.39 -24.97 -3.61
N ASN A 27 8.72 -25.63 -2.66
CA ASN A 27 7.52 -26.41 -2.92
C ASN A 27 6.37 -26.01 -1.98
N ASN A 28 5.16 -25.88 -2.53
CA ASN A 28 3.95 -25.65 -1.72
C ASN A 28 3.44 -26.90 -1.03
N LYS A 29 3.88 -28.08 -1.47
CA LYS A 29 3.54 -29.37 -0.87
C LYS A 29 4.69 -29.89 -0.02
N ASP A 30 4.39 -30.97 0.69
CA ASP A 30 5.37 -31.67 1.49
C ASP A 30 6.43 -32.33 0.59
N VAL A 31 7.61 -32.54 1.16
CA VAL A 31 8.73 -33.27 0.57
C VAL A 31 9.06 -34.41 1.53
N SER A 32 9.03 -35.65 1.02
CA SER A 32 9.27 -36.83 1.83
C SER A 32 10.69 -36.84 2.39
N ASP A 33 10.86 -37.32 3.62
CA ASP A 33 12.17 -37.34 4.30
C ASP A 33 13.21 -38.16 3.53
N LYS A 34 12.75 -39.23 2.84
CA LYS A 34 13.58 -40.03 1.96
C LYS A 34 14.15 -39.21 0.82
N PHE A 35 13.33 -38.39 0.16
CA PHE A 35 13.80 -37.52 -0.92
C PHE A 35 14.65 -36.37 -0.39
N GLY A 36 14.27 -35.79 0.76
CA GLY A 36 15.09 -34.80 1.47
C GLY A 36 16.51 -35.30 1.77
N ALA A 37 16.66 -36.56 2.18
CA ALA A 37 17.96 -37.18 2.39
C ALA A 37 18.76 -37.37 1.09
N TYR A 38 18.11 -37.59 -0.05
CA TYR A 38 18.77 -37.62 -1.36
C TYR A 38 19.22 -36.22 -1.80
N LEU A 39 18.37 -35.20 -1.64
CA LEU A 39 18.69 -33.81 -1.94
C LEU A 39 19.87 -33.30 -1.09
N ALA A 40 19.86 -33.58 0.21
CA ALA A 40 20.92 -33.16 1.13
C ALA A 40 22.29 -33.76 0.79
N LYS A 41 22.34 -35.01 0.31
CA LYS A 41 23.60 -35.66 -0.14
C LYS A 41 24.21 -34.97 -1.36
N GLU A 42 23.38 -34.36 -2.19
CA GLU A 42 23.79 -33.62 -3.39
C GLU A 42 23.94 -32.11 -3.12
N GLY A 43 23.76 -31.67 -1.87
CA GLY A 43 23.87 -30.26 -1.50
C GLY A 43 22.70 -29.38 -1.97
N ILE A 44 21.55 -29.98 -2.29
CA ILE A 44 20.35 -29.26 -2.72
C ILE A 44 19.46 -29.02 -1.49
N ALA A 45 19.19 -27.76 -1.20
CA ALA A 45 18.25 -27.38 -0.14
C ALA A 45 16.80 -27.43 -0.63
N ALA A 46 15.85 -27.64 0.27
CA ALA A 46 14.44 -27.63 -0.07
C ALA A 46 13.61 -26.96 1.03
N VAL A 47 12.66 -26.12 0.61
CA VAL A 47 11.58 -25.61 1.46
C VAL A 47 10.27 -26.27 1.02
N LYS A 48 9.51 -26.77 2.00
CA LYS A 48 8.27 -27.51 1.79
C LYS A 48 7.11 -26.85 2.53
N ASN A 49 5.89 -27.15 2.12
CA ASN A 49 4.65 -26.64 2.73
C ASN A 49 4.51 -25.10 2.70
N LEU A 50 4.98 -24.43 1.64
CA LEU A 50 4.72 -23.00 1.46
C LEU A 50 3.25 -22.72 1.16
N SER A 51 2.74 -21.60 1.69
CA SER A 51 1.44 -21.07 1.29
C SER A 51 1.45 -20.63 -0.18
N GLU A 52 0.27 -20.58 -0.82
CA GLU A 52 0.16 -20.06 -2.20
C GLU A 52 0.62 -18.60 -2.32
N SER A 53 0.40 -17.78 -1.28
CA SER A 53 0.87 -16.40 -1.24
C SER A 53 2.40 -16.33 -1.23
N ASP A 54 3.06 -17.17 -0.42
CA ASP A 54 4.53 -17.19 -0.35
C ASP A 54 5.14 -17.73 -1.63
N MET A 55 4.54 -18.75 -2.24
CA MET A 55 4.99 -19.24 -3.56
C MET A 55 4.95 -18.13 -4.60
N LYS A 56 3.85 -17.37 -4.68
CA LYS A 56 3.71 -16.25 -5.62
C LYS A 56 4.68 -15.12 -5.31
N ALA A 57 4.99 -14.87 -4.03
CA ALA A 57 5.95 -13.86 -3.63
C ALA A 57 7.38 -14.29 -4.02
N VAL A 58 7.77 -15.52 -3.71
CA VAL A 58 9.09 -16.07 -4.05
C VAL A 58 9.28 -16.10 -5.55
N THR A 59 8.35 -16.64 -6.34
CA THR A 59 8.48 -16.71 -7.82
C THR A 59 8.65 -15.32 -8.43
N LYS A 60 7.88 -14.32 -7.98
CA LYS A 60 8.05 -12.92 -8.39
C LYS A 60 9.35 -12.28 -7.92
N ALA A 61 9.86 -12.67 -6.76
CA ALA A 61 11.12 -12.15 -6.22
C ALA A 61 12.33 -12.68 -6.98
N ILE A 62 12.40 -14.00 -7.20
CA ILE A 62 13.54 -14.66 -7.84
C ILE A 62 13.44 -14.72 -9.38
N GLY A 63 12.26 -14.44 -9.94
CA GLY A 63 12.00 -14.52 -11.38
C GLY A 63 11.84 -15.95 -11.91
N ALA A 64 11.37 -16.89 -11.08
CA ALA A 64 11.11 -18.28 -11.46
C ALA A 64 9.67 -18.47 -11.96
N ASN A 65 9.44 -19.54 -12.71
CA ASN A 65 8.11 -20.04 -13.04
C ASN A 65 7.71 -21.18 -12.09
N THR A 66 6.42 -21.28 -11.80
CA THR A 66 5.88 -22.46 -11.12
C THR A 66 5.71 -23.59 -12.14
N VAL A 67 6.21 -24.78 -11.81
CA VAL A 67 6.15 -25.96 -12.68
C VAL A 67 5.42 -27.08 -11.94
N ASP A 68 4.44 -27.69 -12.60
CA ASP A 68 3.66 -28.81 -12.06
C ASP A 68 4.26 -30.18 -12.40
N ASP A 69 4.94 -30.30 -13.56
CA ASP A 69 5.62 -31.52 -14.01
C ASP A 69 7.14 -31.34 -14.05
N LEU A 70 7.87 -32.12 -13.25
CA LEU A 70 9.33 -32.04 -13.18
C LEU A 70 10.00 -32.43 -14.49
N HIS A 71 9.35 -33.22 -15.35
CA HIS A 71 9.93 -33.59 -16.65
C HIS A 71 9.89 -32.46 -17.67
N SER A 72 9.04 -31.44 -17.48
CA SER A 72 9.02 -30.24 -18.33
C SER A 72 9.93 -29.12 -17.80
N LEU A 73 10.59 -29.33 -16.66
CA LEU A 73 11.45 -28.30 -16.05
C LEU A 73 12.61 -27.94 -16.99
N SER A 74 12.77 -26.64 -17.24
CA SER A 74 13.81 -26.11 -18.10
C SER A 74 14.61 -24.99 -17.42
N GLU A 75 15.70 -24.53 -18.05
CA GLU A 75 16.48 -23.40 -17.54
C GLU A 75 15.67 -22.09 -17.44
N GLU A 76 14.65 -21.92 -18.28
CA GLU A 76 13.79 -20.73 -18.31
C GLU A 76 12.87 -20.64 -17.08
N ASP A 77 12.63 -21.76 -16.41
CA ASP A 77 11.78 -21.83 -15.22
C ASP A 77 12.55 -21.52 -13.93
N LEU A 78 13.88 -21.52 -14.00
CA LEU A 78 14.74 -21.31 -12.84
C LEU A 78 14.83 -19.83 -12.47
N GLY A 79 14.69 -19.57 -11.17
CA GLY A 79 14.92 -18.24 -10.60
C GLY A 79 16.36 -18.06 -10.12
N PHE A 80 16.67 -16.83 -9.71
CA PHE A 80 17.97 -16.49 -9.14
C PHE A 80 17.84 -15.68 -7.85
N ALA A 81 18.57 -16.12 -6.83
CA ALA A 81 18.91 -15.34 -5.64
C ALA A 81 20.41 -15.55 -5.35
N GLU A 82 21.13 -14.48 -5.07
CA GLU A 82 22.56 -14.54 -4.70
C GLU A 82 22.78 -15.34 -3.43
N THR A 83 21.84 -15.24 -2.49
CA THR A 83 21.96 -15.92 -1.20
C THR A 83 20.59 -16.35 -0.71
N VAL A 84 20.53 -17.59 -0.21
CA VAL A 84 19.36 -18.12 0.50
C VAL A 84 19.78 -18.53 1.91
N LYS A 85 19.18 -17.93 2.93
CA LYS A 85 19.49 -18.19 4.34
C LYS A 85 18.29 -18.75 5.08
N PHE A 86 18.53 -19.82 5.83
CA PHE A 86 17.62 -20.30 6.85
C PHE A 86 18.00 -19.61 8.15
N GLU A 87 17.15 -18.70 8.63
CA GLU A 87 17.43 -17.89 9.81
C GLU A 87 16.30 -18.04 10.83
N LYS A 88 16.66 -18.37 12.06
CA LYS A 88 15.72 -18.37 13.17
C LYS A 88 15.71 -16.99 13.81
N LEU A 89 14.59 -16.29 13.70
CA LEU A 89 14.40 -14.96 14.26
C LEU A 89 13.36 -15.05 15.38
N ALA A 90 13.83 -14.81 16.60
CA ALA A 90 13.07 -15.03 17.83
C ALA A 90 12.53 -16.48 17.92
N LYS A 91 11.21 -16.67 17.74
CA LYS A 91 10.57 -17.99 17.84
C LYS A 91 10.34 -18.65 16.48
N ASP A 92 10.41 -17.87 15.40
CA ASP A 92 10.02 -18.30 14.07
C ASP A 92 11.25 -18.56 13.18
N GLU A 93 11.06 -19.42 12.20
CA GLU A 93 12.09 -19.80 11.22
C GLU A 93 11.72 -19.19 9.87
N TYR A 94 12.68 -18.48 9.27
CA TYR A 94 12.51 -17.77 8.02
C TYR A 94 13.49 -18.30 6.98
N VAL A 95 13.04 -18.30 5.73
CA VAL A 95 13.92 -18.53 4.57
C VAL A 95 14.01 -17.22 3.79
N LEU A 96 15.19 -16.62 3.81
CA LEU A 96 15.45 -15.30 3.23
C LEU A 96 16.15 -15.46 1.89
N PHE A 97 15.50 -15.01 0.82
CA PHE A 97 16.06 -14.94 -0.53
C PHE A 97 16.55 -13.50 -0.78
N THR A 98 17.85 -13.30 -0.96
CA THR A 98 18.47 -11.98 -1.15
C THR A 98 19.34 -11.92 -2.40
N GLY A 99 19.56 -10.72 -2.94
CA GLY A 99 20.34 -10.52 -4.16
C GLY A 99 19.66 -11.04 -5.42
N CYS A 100 18.32 -10.94 -5.47
CA CYS A 100 17.55 -11.26 -6.67
C CYS A 100 17.79 -10.19 -7.76
N LYS A 101 17.86 -10.60 -9.04
CA LYS A 101 18.25 -9.70 -10.15
C LYS A 101 17.26 -8.57 -10.41
N ASN A 102 15.96 -8.85 -10.35
CA ASN A 102 14.89 -7.88 -10.61
C ASN A 102 13.62 -8.26 -9.83
N PRO A 103 13.63 -8.11 -8.50
CA PRO A 103 12.54 -8.60 -7.67
C PRO A 103 11.26 -7.78 -7.89
N LYS A 104 10.21 -8.45 -8.38
CA LYS A 104 8.85 -7.87 -8.47
C LYS A 104 8.05 -8.02 -7.18
N SER A 105 8.63 -8.70 -6.19
CA SER A 105 8.09 -8.86 -4.84
C SER A 105 9.23 -8.69 -3.87
N VAL A 106 9.01 -7.88 -2.83
CA VAL A 106 9.96 -7.61 -1.75
C VAL A 106 9.22 -7.70 -0.42
N SER A 107 9.94 -8.11 0.63
CA SER A 107 9.39 -8.22 1.97
C SER A 107 10.17 -7.33 2.92
N ILE A 108 9.46 -6.57 3.76
CA ILE A 108 10.04 -5.79 4.84
C ILE A 108 9.73 -6.52 6.14
N LEU A 109 10.77 -6.98 6.84
CA LEU A 109 10.60 -7.65 8.13
C LEU A 109 10.61 -6.63 9.27
N LEU A 110 9.48 -6.48 9.96
CA LEU A 110 9.36 -5.63 11.14
C LEU A 110 9.71 -6.42 12.41
N LYS A 111 10.63 -5.87 13.21
CA LYS A 111 11.06 -6.46 14.50
C LYS A 111 10.71 -5.50 15.62
N GLY A 112 10.01 -6.00 16.65
CA GLY A 112 9.51 -5.18 17.75
C GLY A 112 9.14 -6.03 18.95
N GLY A 113 9.14 -5.43 20.14
CA GLY A 113 8.87 -6.16 21.40
C GLY A 113 7.39 -6.33 21.74
N LEU A 114 6.49 -5.62 21.04
CA LEU A 114 5.05 -5.61 21.30
C LEU A 114 4.27 -5.65 19.99
N ASP A 115 3.35 -6.60 19.87
CA ASP A 115 2.52 -6.80 18.67
C ASP A 115 1.76 -5.52 18.28
N LYS A 116 1.23 -4.79 19.28
CA LYS A 116 0.52 -3.53 19.02
C LYS A 116 1.41 -2.49 18.33
N VAL A 117 2.68 -2.41 18.71
CA VAL A 117 3.63 -1.47 18.08
C VAL A 117 3.94 -1.90 16.65
N LEU A 118 4.10 -3.22 16.44
CA LEU A 118 4.33 -3.79 15.12
C LEU A 118 3.16 -3.54 14.18
N SER A 119 1.92 -3.77 14.63
CA SER A 119 0.73 -3.50 13.82
C SER A 119 0.60 -2.02 13.46
N SER A 120 0.90 -1.10 14.39
CA SER A 120 0.91 0.34 14.07
C SER A 120 2.02 0.71 13.08
N ALA A 121 3.20 0.11 13.19
CA ALA A 121 4.30 0.34 12.25
C ALA A 121 3.99 -0.22 10.85
N GLU A 122 3.34 -1.38 10.77
CA GLU A 122 2.88 -1.98 9.52
C GLU A 122 1.88 -1.07 8.81
N ILE A 123 0.87 -0.57 9.53
CA ILE A 123 -0.11 0.37 8.97
C ILE A 123 0.59 1.63 8.45
N ALA A 124 1.45 2.25 9.27
CA ALA A 124 2.16 3.46 8.89
C ALA A 124 3.07 3.25 7.65
N LEU A 125 3.77 2.12 7.57
CA LEU A 125 4.60 1.80 6.41
C LEU A 125 3.79 1.59 5.15
N ASN A 126 2.65 0.88 5.23
CA ASN A 126 1.76 0.71 4.09
C ASN A 126 1.22 2.05 3.58
N ASP A 127 0.86 2.97 4.48
CA ASP A 127 0.41 4.31 4.12
C ASP A 127 1.51 5.10 3.41
N VAL A 128 2.73 5.10 3.96
CA VAL A 128 3.88 5.79 3.37
C VAL A 128 4.22 5.22 2.00
N LEU A 129 4.29 3.90 1.86
CA LEU A 129 4.59 3.23 0.58
C LEU A 129 3.52 3.55 -0.47
N SER A 130 2.25 3.60 -0.07
CA SER A 130 1.14 3.95 -0.97
C SER A 130 1.24 5.39 -1.48
N VAL A 131 1.59 6.33 -0.60
CA VAL A 131 1.81 7.74 -0.98
C VAL A 131 3.02 7.86 -1.91
N VAL A 132 4.15 7.25 -1.57
CA VAL A 132 5.37 7.28 -2.39
C VAL A 132 5.11 6.68 -3.77
N ALA A 133 4.45 5.52 -3.84
CA ALA A 133 4.07 4.91 -5.11
C ALA A 133 3.22 5.87 -5.95
N LYS A 134 2.24 6.54 -5.33
CA LYS A 134 1.38 7.49 -6.03
C LYS A 134 2.15 8.70 -6.55
N VAL A 135 3.08 9.25 -5.76
CA VAL A 135 3.96 10.34 -6.19
C VAL A 135 4.82 9.92 -7.38
N MET A 136 5.39 8.71 -7.34
CA MET A 136 6.22 8.18 -8.43
C MET A 136 5.42 8.00 -9.73
N ASP A 137 4.16 7.58 -9.63
CA ASP A 137 3.27 7.43 -10.78
C ASP A 137 2.85 8.78 -11.37
N THR A 138 2.41 9.72 -10.53
CA THR A 138 1.78 10.96 -11.00
C THR A 138 2.76 12.09 -11.24
N LYS A 139 3.92 12.08 -10.56
CA LYS A 139 5.00 13.08 -10.65
C LYS A 139 4.60 14.53 -10.35
N GLU A 140 3.36 14.75 -9.91
CA GLU A 140 2.82 16.03 -9.46
C GLU A 140 2.55 15.98 -7.96
N VAL A 141 3.09 16.94 -7.22
CA VAL A 141 2.91 17.09 -5.77
C VAL A 141 2.55 18.52 -5.41
N VAL A 142 1.87 18.69 -4.28
CA VAL A 142 1.51 19.97 -3.68
C VAL A 142 1.96 20.02 -2.22
N ALA A 143 1.98 21.21 -1.63
CA ALA A 143 2.24 21.37 -0.20
C ALA A 143 1.13 20.73 0.64
N GLY A 144 1.51 19.89 1.60
CA GLY A 144 0.61 19.29 2.58
C GLY A 144 0.37 20.19 3.80
N GLY A 145 -0.13 19.60 4.89
CA GLY A 145 -0.37 20.31 6.14
C GLY A 145 -1.39 21.45 5.99
N GLY A 146 -2.43 21.22 5.19
CA GLY A 146 -3.52 22.18 5.01
C GLY A 146 -3.29 23.28 3.97
N ALA A 147 -2.05 23.50 3.52
CA ALA A 147 -1.68 24.61 2.64
C ALA A 147 -2.55 24.70 1.38
N ILE A 148 -2.62 23.62 0.61
CA ILE A 148 -3.39 23.60 -0.64
C ILE A 148 -4.89 23.88 -0.41
N TYR A 149 -5.46 23.44 0.70
CA TYR A 149 -6.87 23.64 1.01
C TYR A 149 -7.19 25.10 1.34
N ILE A 150 -6.29 25.78 2.07
CA ILE A 150 -6.42 27.22 2.35
C ILE A 150 -6.28 28.04 1.07
N GLU A 151 -5.32 27.68 0.21
CA GLU A 151 -5.14 28.36 -1.08
C GLU A 151 -6.37 28.19 -2.00
N LEU A 152 -6.92 26.99 -2.07
CA LEU A 152 -8.16 26.73 -2.81
C LEU A 152 -9.34 27.52 -2.22
N ALA A 153 -9.48 27.56 -0.89
CA ALA A 153 -10.53 28.33 -0.23
C ALA A 153 -10.42 29.83 -0.51
N LYS A 154 -9.21 30.40 -0.49
CA LYS A 154 -8.95 31.79 -0.88
C LYS A 154 -9.39 32.06 -2.31
N ASN A 155 -8.95 31.23 -3.27
CA ASN A 155 -9.29 31.39 -4.68
C ASN A 155 -10.80 31.26 -4.95
N LEU A 156 -11.48 30.35 -4.23
CA LEU A 156 -12.93 30.22 -4.30
C LEU A 156 -13.65 31.47 -3.78
N ARG A 157 -13.17 32.11 -2.70
CA ARG A 157 -13.76 33.37 -2.20
C ARG A 157 -13.55 34.53 -3.17
N GLU A 158 -12.36 34.63 -3.76
CA GLU A 158 -12.09 35.64 -4.80
C GLU A 158 -12.99 35.43 -6.02
N PHE A 159 -13.24 34.19 -6.41
CA PHE A 159 -14.20 33.85 -7.45
C PHE A 159 -15.64 34.19 -7.04
N ALA A 160 -16.03 33.91 -5.81
CA ALA A 160 -17.35 34.26 -5.28
C ALA A 160 -17.62 35.77 -5.37
N ASN A 161 -16.62 36.62 -5.10
CA ASN A 161 -16.75 38.08 -5.22
C ASN A 161 -17.02 38.58 -6.64
N LYS A 162 -16.75 37.76 -7.67
CA LYS A 162 -17.02 38.08 -9.07
C LYS A 162 -18.42 37.66 -9.53
N ILE A 163 -19.18 36.95 -8.68
CA ILE A 163 -20.52 36.45 -8.98
C ILE A 163 -21.52 37.10 -8.02
N SER A 164 -22.73 37.34 -8.51
CA SER A 164 -23.86 37.84 -7.72
C SER A 164 -24.94 36.77 -7.60
N GLY A 165 -25.69 36.79 -6.50
CA GLY A 165 -26.87 35.94 -6.33
C GLY A 165 -26.66 34.77 -5.38
N LYS A 166 -27.45 33.71 -5.55
CA LYS A 166 -27.44 32.54 -4.64
C LYS A 166 -26.19 31.68 -4.85
N GLU A 167 -25.65 31.71 -6.05
CA GLU A 167 -24.44 31.01 -6.46
C GLU A 167 -23.23 31.48 -5.65
N GLN A 168 -23.15 32.78 -5.33
CA GLN A 168 -22.10 33.33 -4.47
C GLN A 168 -22.10 32.69 -3.09
N LEU A 169 -23.29 32.46 -2.51
CA LEU A 169 -23.44 31.81 -1.21
C LEU A 169 -22.97 30.34 -1.26
N ALA A 170 -23.28 29.64 -2.36
CA ALA A 170 -22.85 28.25 -2.56
C ALA A 170 -21.32 28.14 -2.70
N VAL A 171 -20.69 29.04 -3.47
CA VAL A 171 -19.21 29.07 -3.62
C VAL A 171 -18.54 29.37 -2.28
N ASN A 172 -19.07 30.31 -1.49
CA ASN A 172 -18.55 30.61 -0.16
C ASN A 172 -18.70 29.44 0.82
N ALA A 173 -19.84 28.73 0.78
CA ALA A 173 -20.02 27.52 1.57
C ALA A 173 -19.02 26.42 1.17
N PHE A 174 -18.75 26.28 -0.14
CA PHE A 174 -17.74 25.36 -0.64
C PHE A 174 -16.33 25.74 -0.14
N ALA A 175 -15.97 27.02 -0.18
CA ALA A 175 -14.70 27.50 0.37
C ALA A 175 -14.54 27.20 1.87
N ILE A 176 -15.62 27.34 2.66
CA ILE A 176 -15.62 26.96 4.09
C ILE A 176 -15.38 25.46 4.25
N ALA A 177 -15.97 24.61 3.40
CA ALA A 177 -15.76 23.16 3.47
C ALA A 177 -14.30 22.75 3.24
N PHE A 178 -13.56 23.47 2.39
CA PHE A 178 -12.11 23.25 2.23
C PHE A 178 -11.34 23.51 3.53
N GLU A 179 -11.72 24.54 4.28
CA GLU A 179 -11.04 24.92 5.53
C GLU A 179 -11.33 24.00 6.71
N GLU A 180 -12.40 23.20 6.66
CA GLU A 180 -12.67 22.19 7.69
C GLU A 180 -11.60 21.08 7.73
N ILE A 181 -10.90 20.83 6.61
CA ILE A 181 -9.79 19.87 6.55
C ILE A 181 -8.60 20.33 7.40
N PRO A 182 -7.95 21.49 7.15
CA PRO A 182 -6.87 21.98 8.00
C PRO A 182 -7.32 22.25 9.43
N LYS A 183 -8.54 22.72 9.66
CA LYS A 183 -9.08 22.92 11.01
C LYS A 183 -9.17 21.61 11.79
N THR A 184 -9.63 20.53 11.15
CA THR A 184 -9.66 19.20 11.77
C THR A 184 -8.26 18.67 12.03
N LEU A 185 -7.29 18.92 11.13
CA LEU A 185 -5.88 18.59 11.35
C LEU A 185 -5.32 19.30 12.59
N ILE A 186 -5.53 20.62 12.70
CA ILE A 186 -5.12 21.46 13.84
C ILE A 186 -5.73 20.93 15.15
N LYS A 187 -7.04 20.65 15.13
CA LYS A 187 -7.77 20.09 16.28
C LYS A 187 -7.19 18.75 16.72
N ASN A 188 -6.93 17.85 15.78
CA ASN A 188 -6.39 16.52 16.07
C ASN A 188 -4.95 16.58 16.60
N ALA A 189 -4.20 17.63 16.25
CA ALA A 189 -2.89 17.93 16.83
C ALA A 189 -2.97 18.54 18.25
N GLY A 190 -4.18 18.84 18.75
CA GLY A 190 -4.39 19.45 20.07
C GLY A 190 -4.07 20.94 20.12
N LEU A 191 -4.05 21.61 18.96
CA LEU A 191 -3.75 23.03 18.83
C LEU A 191 -5.03 23.87 18.84
N ASP A 192 -4.90 25.18 19.14
CA ASP A 192 -6.04 26.10 19.12
C ASP A 192 -6.52 26.32 17.68
N GLU A 193 -7.75 25.88 17.39
CA GLU A 193 -8.35 25.94 16.05
C GLU A 193 -8.48 27.36 15.53
N ILE A 194 -8.80 28.34 16.39
CA ILE A 194 -9.11 29.70 15.97
C ILE A 194 -7.82 30.46 15.65
N GLU A 195 -6.85 30.39 16.55
CA GLU A 195 -5.55 31.03 16.40
C GLU A 195 -4.83 30.52 15.14
N ASN A 196 -4.64 29.21 15.04
CA ASN A 196 -3.89 28.61 13.94
C ASN A 196 -4.60 28.77 12.58
N MET A 197 -5.94 28.66 12.51
CA MET A 197 -6.64 28.92 11.25
C MET A 197 -6.56 30.39 10.84
N THR A 198 -6.54 31.31 11.80
CA THR A 198 -6.41 32.74 11.51
C THR A 198 -5.01 33.06 11.00
N GLU A 199 -3.98 32.53 11.66
CA GLU A 199 -2.59 32.69 11.23
C GLU A 199 -2.35 32.05 9.87
N LEU A 200 -2.85 30.83 9.65
CA LEU A 200 -2.68 30.10 8.40
C LEU A 200 -3.34 30.86 7.23
N ARG A 201 -4.57 31.36 7.39
CA ARG A 201 -5.19 32.23 6.38
C ARG A 201 -4.38 33.51 6.14
N ALA A 202 -3.86 34.13 7.21
CA ALA A 202 -3.07 35.35 7.11
C ALA A 202 -1.72 35.11 6.43
N ALA A 203 -1.18 33.89 6.47
CA ALA A 203 0.05 33.51 5.78
C ALA A 203 -0.13 33.48 4.25
N HIS A 204 -1.31 33.13 3.74
CA HIS A 204 -1.61 33.04 2.29
C HIS A 204 -1.88 34.39 1.61
N LYS A 205 -0.93 35.32 1.66
CA LYS A 205 -1.12 36.69 1.12
C LYS A 205 -0.96 36.72 -0.40
N THR A 206 0.12 36.16 -0.91
CA THR A 206 0.51 36.25 -2.32
C THR A 206 0.67 34.89 -2.97
N GLU A 207 0.84 34.87 -4.29
CA GLU A 207 1.12 33.64 -5.05
C GLU A 207 2.43 32.95 -4.66
N SER A 208 3.35 33.59 -3.95
CA SER A 208 4.52 32.91 -3.38
C SER A 208 4.21 32.22 -2.05
N ASP A 209 3.09 32.57 -1.39
CA ASP A 209 2.73 32.08 -0.06
C ASP A 209 1.71 30.94 -0.09
N LYS A 210 1.36 30.47 -1.28
CA LYS A 210 0.42 29.37 -1.47
C LYS A 210 0.81 28.06 -0.77
N TRP A 211 2.09 27.86 -0.47
CA TRP A 211 2.62 26.66 0.19
C TRP A 211 2.74 26.78 1.71
N GLN A 212 2.23 27.87 2.30
CA GLN A 212 2.20 28.03 3.74
C GLN A 212 1.26 26.98 4.35
N GLY A 213 1.76 26.10 5.18
CA GLY A 213 0.99 25.04 5.83
C GLY A 213 1.37 24.92 7.28
N ILE A 214 0.56 24.22 8.06
CA ILE A 214 0.90 23.88 9.43
C ILE A 214 1.70 22.58 9.47
N ASP A 215 2.83 22.59 10.16
CA ASP A 215 3.56 21.40 10.57
C ASP A 215 3.08 21.02 11.98
N THR A 216 2.36 19.90 12.10
CA THR A 216 1.81 19.44 13.39
C THR A 216 2.83 18.75 14.29
N ILE A 217 4.07 18.56 13.83
CA ILE A 217 5.17 18.03 14.65
C ILE A 217 5.87 19.18 15.37
N THR A 218 6.16 20.27 14.65
CA THR A 218 6.79 21.46 15.22
C THR A 218 5.79 22.48 15.75
N ASN A 219 4.51 22.35 15.37
CA ASN A 219 3.43 23.30 15.63
C ASN A 219 3.70 24.69 15.05
N GLU A 220 4.32 24.75 13.87
CA GLU A 220 4.68 26.00 13.20
C GLU A 220 4.04 26.08 11.82
N ILE A 221 3.59 27.29 11.47
CA ILE A 221 3.18 27.62 10.10
C ILE A 221 4.41 28.04 9.30
N GLY A 222 4.57 27.47 8.10
CA GLY A 222 5.70 27.78 7.22
C GLY A 222 5.54 27.17 5.84
N ASN A 223 6.52 27.37 4.97
CA ASN A 223 6.52 26.78 3.63
C ASN A 223 6.70 25.25 3.71
N ASN A 224 5.59 24.54 3.69
CA ASN A 224 5.57 23.08 3.85
C ASN A 224 6.18 22.35 2.65
N PHE A 225 6.14 22.95 1.46
CA PHE A 225 6.78 22.38 0.29
C PHE A 225 8.31 22.35 0.44
N GLU A 226 8.90 23.44 0.91
CA GLU A 226 10.35 23.52 1.19
C GLU A 226 10.77 22.60 2.35
N LYS A 227 9.89 22.42 3.35
CA LYS A 227 10.07 21.45 4.43
C LYS A 227 9.89 19.98 3.99
N GLY A 228 9.47 19.73 2.75
CA GLY A 228 9.23 18.37 2.23
C GLY A 228 7.92 17.74 2.71
N ILE A 229 7.03 18.51 3.34
CA ILE A 229 5.68 18.08 3.71
C ILE A 229 4.79 18.22 2.48
N ILE A 230 4.68 17.13 1.72
CA ILE A 230 4.04 17.12 0.40
C ILE A 230 2.97 16.03 0.28
N GLU A 231 2.03 16.25 -0.62
CA GLU A 231 0.96 15.31 -0.96
C GLU A 231 0.85 15.15 -2.48
N PRO A 232 0.44 13.97 -2.99
CA PRO A 232 0.22 13.78 -4.43
C PRO A 232 -0.93 14.67 -4.91
N ALA A 233 -0.70 15.50 -5.92
CA ALA A 233 -1.73 16.40 -6.45
C ALA A 233 -2.97 15.64 -6.97
N ALA A 234 -2.74 14.43 -7.52
CA ALA A 234 -3.81 13.55 -7.99
C ALA A 234 -4.74 13.07 -6.88
N LEU A 235 -4.22 12.90 -5.65
CA LEU A 235 -5.03 12.54 -4.49
C LEU A 235 -6.00 13.68 -4.16
N ILE A 236 -5.49 14.92 -4.09
CA ILE A 236 -6.30 16.11 -3.83
C ILE A 236 -7.40 16.28 -4.87
N LYS A 237 -7.06 16.17 -6.17
CA LYS A 237 -8.03 16.23 -7.27
C LYS A 237 -9.13 15.18 -7.12
N HIS A 238 -8.76 13.95 -6.73
CA HIS A 238 -9.72 12.86 -6.52
C HIS A 238 -10.64 13.12 -5.32
N VAL A 239 -10.10 13.54 -4.18
CA VAL A 239 -10.87 13.87 -2.96
C VAL A 239 -11.90 14.96 -3.25
N ILE A 240 -11.49 16.04 -3.93
CA ILE A 240 -12.39 17.13 -4.30
C ILE A 240 -13.51 16.64 -5.21
N LYS A 241 -13.17 15.85 -6.23
CA LYS A 241 -14.15 15.30 -7.18
C LYS A 241 -15.15 14.38 -6.46
N ALA A 242 -14.66 13.40 -5.71
CA ALA A 242 -15.50 12.44 -5.00
C ALA A 242 -16.40 13.12 -3.96
N GLY A 243 -15.85 14.04 -3.17
CA GLY A 243 -16.61 14.82 -2.19
C GLY A 243 -17.70 15.67 -2.85
N SER A 244 -17.40 16.30 -3.98
CA SER A 244 -18.37 17.10 -4.74
C SER A 244 -19.48 16.24 -5.35
N GLU A 245 -19.14 15.08 -5.92
CA GLU A 245 -20.12 14.14 -6.47
C GLU A 245 -21.06 13.61 -5.39
N LEU A 246 -20.52 13.26 -4.22
CA LEU A 246 -21.31 12.80 -3.08
C LEU A 246 -22.23 13.92 -2.54
N ALA A 247 -21.71 15.14 -2.37
CA ALA A 247 -22.53 16.27 -1.94
C ALA A 247 -23.69 16.52 -2.91
N ASN A 248 -23.41 16.50 -4.22
CA ASN A 248 -24.44 16.64 -5.26
C ASN A 248 -25.45 15.49 -5.27
N LEU A 249 -25.04 14.27 -4.92
CA LEU A 249 -25.96 13.15 -4.78
C LEU A 249 -26.92 13.39 -3.62
N ILE A 250 -26.37 13.72 -2.44
CA ILE A 250 -27.16 13.95 -1.22
C ILE A 250 -28.13 15.12 -1.41
N LEU A 251 -27.65 16.24 -1.98
CA LEU A 251 -28.48 17.43 -2.20
C LEU A 251 -29.59 17.22 -3.23
N ARG A 252 -29.48 16.21 -4.11
CA ARG A 252 -30.52 15.86 -5.09
C ARG A 252 -31.58 14.89 -4.57
N VAL A 253 -31.35 14.25 -3.42
CA VAL A 253 -32.32 13.32 -2.84
C VAL A 253 -33.36 14.10 -2.05
N ASP A 254 -34.54 14.28 -2.64
CA ASP A 254 -35.66 14.95 -1.96
C ASP A 254 -36.41 14.03 -0.99
N ARG A 255 -36.46 12.72 -1.27
CA ARG A 255 -37.17 11.72 -0.46
C ARG A 255 -36.51 10.35 -0.50
N ILE A 256 -36.40 9.73 0.67
CA ILE A 256 -36.04 8.32 0.82
C ILE A 256 -37.33 7.52 1.04
N ILE A 257 -37.68 6.65 0.09
CA ILE A 257 -38.81 5.73 0.24
C ILE A 257 -38.28 4.39 0.67
N SER A 258 -38.54 4.02 1.93
CA SER A 258 -38.21 2.69 2.46
C SER A 258 -39.39 1.75 2.21
N ALA A 259 -39.21 0.77 1.33
CA ALA A 259 -40.18 -0.31 1.16
C ALA A 259 -39.95 -1.36 2.25
N LYS A 260 -40.84 -1.41 3.26
CA LYS A 260 -40.98 -2.62 4.08
C LYS A 260 -41.55 -3.70 3.18
N GLY A 261 -40.76 -4.74 2.90
CA GLY A 261 -41.15 -5.85 2.02
C GLY A 261 -42.53 -6.37 2.40
N SER A 262 -43.46 -6.33 1.45
CA SER A 262 -44.70 -7.08 1.52
C SER A 262 -44.32 -8.56 1.62
N ARG A 263 -44.73 -9.24 2.69
CA ARG A 263 -44.71 -10.71 2.71
C ARG A 263 -45.44 -11.20 1.46
N PRO A 264 -44.91 -12.17 0.71
CA PRO A 264 -45.63 -12.75 -0.42
C PRO A 264 -46.98 -13.29 0.10
N PRO A 265 -48.10 -13.01 -0.59
CA PRO A 265 -49.38 -13.62 -0.23
C PRO A 265 -49.34 -15.12 -0.56
N GLY A 266 -49.52 -15.96 0.45
CA GLY A 266 -50.03 -17.33 0.32
C GLY A 266 -49.11 -18.37 -0.34
N LEU A 267 -48.48 -19.22 0.47
CA LEU A 267 -48.40 -20.65 0.15
C LEU A 267 -49.63 -21.29 0.81
N GLY A 268 -50.70 -21.39 0.02
CA GLY A 268 -51.79 -22.33 0.24
C GLY A 268 -51.53 -23.58 -0.57
#